data_AF-A0A8S4R023-F1
#
_entry.id   AF-A0A8S4R023-F1
#
_cell.length_a   1.000
_cell.length_b   1.000
_cell.length_c   1.000
_cell.angle_alpha   90.00
_cell.angle_beta   90.00
_cell.angle_gamma   90.00
#
_symmetry.space_group_name_H-M   'P 1'
#
loop_
_entity.id
_entity.type
_entity.pdbx_description
1 polymer ?
#
loop_
_entity_poly.entity_id
_entity_poly.type
_entity_poly.pdbx_seq_one_letter_code
_entity_poly.pdbx_strand_id
1 'polypeptide(L)'
;SFETYNSKTELLCLVKQNTPEPIYEADELLSQNGHEVLRLPPYHCDLNAIELIWSLAKRNVGSKNVSQTPKEFEDLTKQSFQSITADDWKKMTDHVIHVEDKYKRRDHITENNLESFIINLRDSSDSSDSDDSLHVEFLDSDFDYSD
;
A
#
# COMPACT_ATOMS: atom_id res chain seq x y z
N SER A 1 19.13 4.06 -29.66
CA SER A 1 18.64 3.53 -30.94
C SER A 1 17.69 2.39 -30.61
N PHE A 2 16.51 2.33 -31.21
CA PHE A 2 15.55 1.25 -30.95
C PHE A 2 15.74 0.16 -32.00
N GLU A 3 16.03 -1.06 -31.55
CA GLU A 3 16.14 -2.21 -32.43
C GLU A 3 14.76 -2.85 -32.61
N THR A 4 14.42 -3.25 -33.84
CA THR A 4 13.09 -3.74 -34.23
C THR A 4 12.69 -5.08 -33.60
N TYR A 5 13.62 -5.76 -32.92
CA TYR A 5 13.38 -7.02 -32.22
C TYR A 5 13.15 -6.87 -30.71
N ASN A 6 13.25 -5.66 -30.15
CA ASN A 6 13.03 -5.47 -28.72
C ASN A 6 11.60 -5.89 -28.34
N SER A 7 11.50 -6.72 -27.31
CA SER A 7 10.23 -7.07 -26.69
C SER A 7 9.59 -5.85 -26.02
N LYS A 8 8.28 -5.91 -25.81
CA LYS A 8 7.55 -4.86 -25.08
C LYS A 8 8.19 -4.56 -23.72
N THR A 9 8.68 -5.58 -23.02
CA THR A 9 9.33 -5.46 -21.70
C THR A 9 10.65 -4.70 -21.78
N GLU A 10 11.50 -5.02 -22.76
CA GLU A 10 12.78 -4.32 -22.98
C GLU A 10 12.55 -2.86 -23.37
N LEU A 11 11.56 -2.58 -24.23
CA LEU A 11 11.17 -1.22 -24.57
C LEU A 11 10.66 -0.44 -23.34
N LEU A 12 9.86 -1.05 -22.47
CA LEU A 12 9.39 -0.40 -21.23
C LEU A 12 10.54 -0.13 -20.26
N CYS A 13 11.52 -1.03 -20.14
CA CYS A 13 12.71 -0.81 -19.32
C CYS A 13 13.55 0.35 -19.86
N LEU A 14 13.77 0.40 -21.18
CA LEU A 14 14.47 1.50 -21.84
C LEU A 14 13.72 2.84 -21.66
N VAL A 15 12.40 2.85 -21.82
CA VAL A 15 11.57 4.05 -21.58
C VAL A 15 11.73 4.49 -20.13
N LYS A 16 11.60 3.59 -19.15
CA LYS A 16 11.75 3.91 -17.73
C LYS A 16 13.13 4.48 -17.41
N GLN A 17 14.20 3.94 -17.98
CA GLN A 17 15.57 4.44 -17.78
C GLN A 17 15.82 5.83 -18.40
N ASN A 18 15.09 6.19 -19.45
CA ASN A 18 15.25 7.46 -20.17
C ASN A 18 14.17 8.50 -19.83
N THR A 19 13.19 8.13 -19.00
CA THR A 19 12.14 9.04 -18.56
C THR A 19 12.69 9.85 -17.38
N PRO A 20 12.73 11.19 -17.47
CA PRO A 20 13.14 12.02 -16.35
C PRO A 20 12.18 11.82 -15.17
N GLU A 21 12.72 11.81 -13.96
CA GLU A 21 11.89 11.76 -12.76
C GLU A 21 10.95 12.98 -12.73
N PRO A 22 9.64 12.77 -12.49
CA PRO A 22 8.70 13.88 -12.40
C PRO A 22 9.06 14.78 -11.22
N ILE A 23 9.08 16.09 -11.47
CA ILE A 23 9.28 17.11 -10.44
C ILE A 23 7.91 17.55 -9.94
N TYR A 24 7.67 17.44 -8.64
CA TYR A 24 6.42 17.86 -8.00
C TYR A 24 6.66 19.11 -7.16
N GLU A 25 5.87 20.16 -7.40
CA GLU A 25 5.95 21.42 -6.64
C GLU A 25 5.78 21.21 -5.12
N ALA A 26 4.94 20.24 -4.73
CA ALA A 26 4.74 19.88 -3.33
C ALA A 26 5.99 19.29 -2.69
N ASP A 27 6.80 18.52 -3.43
CA ASP A 27 8.03 17.92 -2.92
C ASP A 27 9.10 18.98 -2.68
N GLU A 28 9.22 19.94 -3.61
CA GLU A 28 10.12 21.07 -3.45
C GLU A 28 9.75 21.90 -2.23
N LEU A 29 8.45 22.19 -2.04
CA LEU A 29 7.96 22.92 -0.88
C LEU A 29 8.27 22.20 0.43
N LEU A 30 8.03 20.89 0.49
CA LEU A 30 8.31 20.07 1.68
C LEU A 30 9.82 20.00 1.96
N SER A 31 10.63 19.81 0.92
CA SER A 31 12.09 19.78 1.01
C SER A 31 12.68 21.11 1.51
N GLN A 32 12.16 22.26 1.04
CA GLN A 32 12.56 23.59 1.52
C GLN A 32 12.29 23.80 3.01
N ASN A 33 11.31 23.09 3.57
CA ASN A 33 10.98 23.10 5.00
C ASN A 33 11.67 21.96 5.79
N GLY A 34 12.59 21.22 5.17
CA GLY A 34 13.34 20.14 5.82
C GLY A 34 12.56 18.83 5.97
N HIS A 35 11.51 18.62 5.17
CA HIS A 35 10.72 17.39 5.17
C HIS A 35 11.08 16.49 3.98
N GLU A 36 11.27 15.20 4.25
CA GLU A 36 11.42 14.17 3.22
C GLU A 36 10.06 13.61 2.84
N VAL A 37 9.84 13.41 1.54
CA VAL A 37 8.58 12.89 1.01
C VAL A 37 8.66 11.37 0.86
N LEU A 38 7.78 10.66 1.56
CA LEU A 38 7.60 9.22 1.40
C LEU A 38 6.51 8.93 0.36
N ARG A 39 6.83 8.11 -0.64
CA ARG A 39 5.84 7.61 -1.62
C ARG A 39 5.35 6.23 -1.18
N LEU A 40 4.04 6.11 -0.99
CA LEU A 40 3.40 4.86 -0.61
C LEU A 40 2.81 4.16 -1.85
N PRO A 41 2.82 2.82 -1.89
CA PRO A 41 2.24 2.10 -3.00
C PRO A 41 0.71 2.28 -3.03
N PRO A 42 0.10 2.41 -4.22
CA PRO A 42 -1.33 2.60 -4.35
C PRO A 42 -2.09 1.38 -3.84
N TYR A 43 -3.28 1.58 -3.27
CA TYR A 43 -4.17 0.54 -2.74
C TYR A 43 -3.67 -0.27 -1.53
N HIS A 44 -2.54 0.13 -0.91
CA HIS A 44 -1.99 -0.52 0.29
C HIS A 44 -2.10 0.42 1.50
N CYS A 45 -3.32 0.63 2.00
CA CYS A 45 -3.57 1.48 3.17
C CYS A 45 -2.97 0.91 4.46
N ASP A 46 -2.72 -0.39 4.51
CA ASP A 46 -2.03 -1.12 5.57
C ASP A 46 -0.54 -0.78 5.68
N LEU A 47 0.05 -0.23 4.63
CA LEU A 47 1.41 0.36 4.64
C LEU A 47 1.40 1.86 4.99
N ASN A 48 0.26 2.43 5.34
CA ASN A 48 0.13 3.84 5.65
C ASN A 48 -0.27 4.07 7.12
N ALA A 49 0.69 4.42 7.97
CA ALA A 49 0.46 4.59 9.41
C ALA A 49 -0.61 5.67 9.71
N ILE A 50 -0.74 6.70 8.85
CA ILE A 50 -1.76 7.73 9.05
C ILE A 50 -3.18 7.13 8.94
N GLU A 51 -3.42 6.19 8.04
CA GLU A 51 -4.72 5.54 7.86
C GLU A 51 -5.11 4.71 9.10
N LEU A 52 -4.13 4.10 9.76
CA LEU A 52 -4.33 3.38 11.02
C LEU A 52 -4.71 4.35 12.16
N ILE A 53 -4.05 5.51 12.23
CA ILE A 53 -4.39 6.55 13.21
C ILE A 53 -5.77 7.15 12.95
N TRP A 54 -6.13 7.38 11.69
CA TRP A 54 -7.48 7.79 11.32
C TRP A 54 -8.51 6.73 11.72
N SER A 55 -8.18 5.45 11.58
CA SER A 55 -9.05 4.34 12.00
C SER A 55 -9.25 4.31 13.52
N LEU A 56 -8.18 4.55 14.29
CA LEU A 56 -8.26 4.72 15.73
C LEU A 56 -9.18 5.91 16.11
N ALA A 57 -8.97 7.07 15.47
CA ALA A 57 -9.78 8.26 15.71
C ALA A 57 -11.26 8.03 15.40
N LYS A 58 -11.57 7.38 14.28
CA LYS A 58 -12.94 7.01 13.86
C LYS A 58 -13.58 6.06 14.87
N ARG A 59 -12.85 5.06 15.37
CA ARG A 59 -13.35 4.12 16.38
C ARG A 59 -13.68 4.83 17.70
N ASN A 60 -12.84 5.76 18.13
CA ASN A 60 -13.06 6.56 19.34
C ASN A 60 -14.28 7.48 19.23
N VAL A 61 -14.59 7.98 18.01
CA VAL A 61 -15.82 8.74 17.74
C VAL A 61 -17.03 7.81 17.70
N GLY A 62 -16.93 6.69 16.97
CA GLY A 62 -18.03 5.73 16.80
C GLY A 62 -18.44 5.02 18.08
N SER A 63 -17.50 4.76 19.01
CA SER A 63 -17.79 4.11 20.30
C SER A 63 -18.69 4.93 21.22
N LYS A 64 -18.87 6.23 20.94
CA LYS A 64 -19.66 7.14 21.77
C LYS A 64 -21.15 7.20 21.38
N ASN A 65 -21.62 6.35 20.44
CA ASN A 65 -23.03 6.09 20.11
C ASN A 65 -23.91 7.35 20.09
N VAL A 66 -23.69 8.25 19.13
CA VAL A 66 -24.23 9.60 19.20
C VAL A 66 -25.06 10.01 18.00
N SER A 67 -26.35 10.30 18.26
CA SER A 67 -27.15 11.22 17.45
C SER A 67 -26.70 12.65 17.77
N GLN A 68 -25.53 13.04 17.28
CA GLN A 68 -24.93 14.34 17.63
C GLN A 68 -25.24 15.43 16.61
N THR A 69 -25.39 16.64 17.11
CA THR A 69 -25.39 17.84 16.28
C THR A 69 -24.02 18.03 15.62
N PRO A 70 -23.91 18.76 14.49
CA PRO A 70 -22.63 18.96 13.80
C PRO A 70 -21.52 19.52 14.69
N LYS A 71 -21.87 20.40 15.64
CA LYS A 71 -20.92 21.00 16.57
C LYS A 71 -20.36 19.99 17.58
N GLU A 72 -21.21 19.16 18.15
CA GLU A 72 -20.78 18.11 19.08
C GLU A 72 -19.91 17.08 18.38
N PHE A 73 -20.21 16.75 17.12
CA PHE A 73 -19.38 15.87 16.31
C PHE A 73 -17.98 16.47 16.05
N GLU A 74 -17.88 17.77 15.77
CA GLU A 74 -16.60 18.46 15.60
C GLU A 74 -15.78 18.44 16.91
N ASP A 75 -16.41 18.77 18.03
CA ASP A 75 -15.77 18.74 19.35
C ASP A 75 -15.32 17.32 19.71
N LEU A 76 -16.13 16.31 19.38
CA LEU A 76 -15.81 14.91 19.61
C LEU A 76 -14.61 14.45 18.77
N THR A 77 -14.56 14.86 17.51
CA THR A 77 -13.46 14.55 16.60
C THR A 77 -12.16 15.16 17.12
N LYS A 78 -12.20 16.43 17.55
CA LYS A 78 -11.03 17.11 18.16
C LYS A 78 -10.54 16.39 19.40
N GLN A 79 -11.44 16.01 20.31
CA GLN A 79 -11.09 15.25 21.52
C GLN A 79 -10.51 13.87 21.17
N SER A 80 -11.05 13.21 20.14
CA SER A 80 -10.55 11.92 19.67
C SER A 80 -9.08 12.03 19.24
N PHE A 81 -8.73 12.99 18.40
CA PHE A 81 -7.33 13.20 18.01
C PHE A 81 -6.43 13.63 19.17
N GLN A 82 -6.94 14.41 20.13
CA GLN A 82 -6.18 14.79 21.33
C GLN A 82 -5.89 13.62 22.26
N SER A 83 -6.73 12.58 22.26
CA SER A 83 -6.50 11.37 23.04
C SER A 83 -5.45 10.43 22.45
N ILE A 84 -5.06 10.63 21.18
CA ILE A 84 -4.06 9.80 20.51
C ILE A 84 -2.68 10.20 21.01
N THR A 85 -1.97 9.22 21.56
CA THR A 85 -0.68 9.42 22.21
C THR A 85 0.48 9.13 21.26
N ALA A 86 1.69 9.53 21.67
CA ALA A 86 2.91 9.14 20.95
C ALA A 86 3.11 7.61 20.93
N ASP A 87 2.65 6.91 21.96
CA ASP A 87 2.71 5.44 22.02
C ASP A 87 1.75 4.78 21.03
N ASP A 88 0.56 5.36 20.82
CA ASP A 88 -0.36 4.92 19.76
C ASP A 88 0.27 5.07 18.38
N TRP A 89 0.89 6.23 18.12
CA TRP A 89 1.64 6.47 16.88
C TRP A 89 2.74 5.44 16.68
N LYS A 90 3.56 5.22 17.70
CA LYS A 90 4.64 4.24 17.66
C LYS A 90 4.10 2.84 17.35
N LYS A 91 3.02 2.42 18.03
CA LYS A 91 2.37 1.12 17.80
C LYS A 91 1.91 0.97 16.35
N MET A 92 1.30 2.00 15.77
CA MET A 92 0.84 1.96 14.37
C MET A 92 2.00 1.96 13.38
N THR A 93 3.07 2.71 13.64
CA THR A 93 4.29 2.68 12.82
C THR A 93 4.99 1.32 12.89
N ASP A 94 5.14 0.74 14.08
CA ASP A 94 5.72 -0.59 14.28
C ASP A 94 4.90 -1.68 13.56
N HIS A 95 3.57 -1.55 13.56
CA HIS A 95 2.68 -2.42 12.79
C HIS A 95 2.92 -2.32 11.28
N VAL A 96 3.01 -1.10 10.74
CA VAL A 96 3.30 -0.89 9.31
C VAL A 96 4.62 -1.52 8.90
N ILE A 97 5.68 -1.36 9.73
CA ILE A 97 6.99 -1.97 9.49
C ILE A 97 6.84 -3.51 9.46
N HIS A 98 6.08 -4.09 10.39
CA HIS A 98 5.84 -5.53 10.40
C HIS A 98 5.11 -6.03 9.14
N VAL A 99 4.09 -5.30 8.69
CA VAL A 99 3.35 -5.61 7.46
C VAL A 99 4.27 -5.51 6.24
N GLU A 100 5.09 -4.47 6.17
CA GLU A 100 6.07 -4.29 5.10
C GLU A 100 7.06 -5.47 5.03
N ASP A 101 7.60 -5.90 6.17
CA ASP A 101 8.49 -7.07 6.25
C ASP A 101 7.81 -8.37 5.79
N LYS A 102 6.51 -8.52 6.08
CA LYS A 102 5.72 -9.67 5.64
C LYS A 102 5.57 -9.67 4.12
N TYR A 103 5.36 -8.50 3.51
CA TYR A 103 5.27 -8.35 2.06
C TYR A 103 6.60 -8.64 1.37
N LYS A 104 7.69 -8.03 1.85
CA LYS A 104 9.05 -8.30 1.36
C LYS A 104 9.37 -9.79 1.37
N ARG A 105 9.05 -10.50 2.46
CA ARG A 105 9.27 -11.95 2.56
C ARG A 105 8.43 -12.75 1.57
N ARG A 106 7.17 -12.38 1.35
CA ARG A 106 6.28 -13.09 0.41
C ARG A 106 6.71 -12.85 -1.04
N ASP A 107 7.02 -11.62 -1.39
CA ASP A 107 7.41 -11.26 -2.75
C ASP A 107 8.74 -11.92 -3.12
N HIS A 108 9.70 -11.96 -2.20
CA HIS A 108 10.96 -12.68 -2.41
C HIS A 108 10.75 -14.18 -2.65
N ILE A 109 9.75 -14.80 -2.00
CA ILE A 109 9.37 -16.19 -2.27
C ILE A 109 8.77 -16.31 -3.67
N THR A 110 7.91 -15.38 -4.09
CA THR A 110 7.27 -15.40 -5.41
C THR A 110 8.27 -15.23 -6.55
N GLU A 111 9.24 -14.32 -6.42
CA GLU A 111 10.30 -14.12 -7.43
C GLU A 111 11.17 -15.38 -7.60
N ASN A 112 11.61 -15.98 -6.48
CA ASN A 112 12.40 -17.22 -6.52
C ASN A 112 11.62 -18.40 -7.12
N ASN A 113 10.30 -18.46 -6.94
CA ASN A 113 9.47 -19.50 -7.55
C ASN A 113 9.13 -19.22 -9.02
N LEU A 114 9.04 -17.96 -9.45
CA LEU A 114 8.83 -17.58 -10.85
C LEU A 114 10.04 -17.96 -11.73
N GLU A 115 11.28 -17.85 -11.23
CA GLU A 115 12.46 -18.34 -11.94
C GLU A 115 12.42 -19.85 -12.20
N SER A 116 11.69 -20.62 -11.37
CA SER A 116 11.56 -22.07 -11.52
C SER A 116 10.53 -22.51 -12.56
N PHE A 117 9.68 -21.60 -13.06
CA PHE A 117 8.77 -21.87 -14.18
C PHE A 117 9.46 -21.69 -15.54
N ILE A 118 10.60 -22.38 -15.75
CA ILE A 118 11.10 -22.61 -17.11
C ILE A 118 10.18 -23.63 -17.76
N ILE A 119 9.19 -23.16 -18.52
CA ILE A 119 8.34 -24.02 -19.35
C ILE A 119 9.23 -24.60 -20.46
N ASN A 120 9.63 -25.86 -20.32
CA ASN A 120 10.27 -26.61 -21.39
C ASN A 120 9.27 -26.79 -22.54
N LEU A 121 9.33 -25.91 -23.53
CA LEU A 121 8.52 -25.93 -24.77
C LEU A 121 8.95 -27.04 -25.75
N ARG A 122 9.27 -28.22 -25.23
CA ARG A 122 9.54 -29.41 -26.05
C ARG A 122 8.59 -30.54 -25.66
N ASP A 123 7.30 -30.26 -25.74
CA ASP A 123 6.38 -31.12 -26.51
C ASP A 123 5.05 -30.38 -26.74
N SER A 124 4.60 -30.39 -28.00
CA SER A 124 3.32 -29.82 -28.44
C SER A 124 2.14 -30.66 -27.94
N SER A 125 1.13 -30.02 -27.33
CA SER A 125 -0.28 -30.31 -27.65
C SER A 125 -1.18 -29.19 -27.12
N ASP A 126 -2.01 -28.69 -28.02
CA ASP A 126 -3.09 -27.72 -27.83
C ASP A 126 -4.21 -28.26 -26.90
N SER A 127 -4.69 -27.46 -25.95
CA SER A 127 -5.99 -27.65 -25.29
C SER A 127 -6.46 -26.40 -24.49
N SER A 128 -7.37 -25.65 -25.13
CA SER A 128 -8.56 -24.92 -24.63
C SER A 128 -8.64 -24.30 -23.23
N ASP A 129 -8.93 -22.98 -23.25
CA ASP A 129 -9.64 -22.09 -22.30
C ASP A 129 -10.02 -22.57 -20.89
N SER A 130 -9.70 -21.74 -19.90
CA SER A 130 -10.57 -21.47 -18.74
C SER A 130 -10.36 -20.04 -18.24
N ASP A 131 -11.42 -19.25 -18.33
CA ASP A 131 -11.61 -17.91 -17.77
C ASP A 131 -11.45 -17.98 -16.25
N ASP A 132 -10.35 -17.46 -15.71
CA ASP A 132 -10.13 -17.36 -14.27
C ASP A 132 -10.41 -15.92 -13.83
N SER A 133 -11.64 -15.70 -13.38
CA SER A 133 -12.05 -14.46 -12.74
C SER A 133 -11.14 -14.20 -11.54
N LEU A 134 -10.33 -13.14 -11.60
CA LEU A 134 -9.55 -12.66 -10.45
C LEU A 134 -10.52 -12.21 -9.36
N HIS A 135 -10.87 -13.15 -8.47
CA HIS A 135 -11.56 -12.87 -7.23
C HIS A 135 -10.58 -12.13 -6.33
N VAL A 136 -10.66 -10.80 -6.38
CA VAL A 136 -10.00 -9.94 -5.41
C VAL A 136 -10.70 -10.20 -4.08
N GLU A 137 -10.13 -11.08 -3.25
CA GLU A 137 -10.57 -11.20 -1.87
C GLU A 137 -10.29 -9.86 -1.20
N PHE A 138 -11.37 -9.11 -1.00
CA PHE A 138 -11.41 -8.02 -0.05
C PHE A 138 -11.01 -8.63 1.29
N LEU A 139 -9.78 -8.34 1.74
CA LEU A 139 -9.34 -8.71 3.08
C LEU A 139 -10.22 -7.92 4.04
N ASP A 140 -11.32 -8.53 4.46
CA ASP A 140 -12.07 -8.14 5.63
C ASP A 140 -11.09 -8.19 6.81
N SER A 141 -10.52 -7.03 7.13
CA SER A 141 -10.31 -6.53 8.48
C SER A 141 -10.15 -7.58 9.59
N ASP A 142 -9.15 -8.46 9.48
CA ASP A 142 -8.70 -9.29 10.61
C ASP A 142 -7.79 -8.47 11.55
N PHE A 143 -8.30 -7.35 12.05
CA PHE A 143 -7.68 -6.57 13.12
C PHE A 143 -8.24 -7.06 14.46
N ASP A 144 -7.97 -8.32 14.79
CA ASP A 144 -8.23 -8.85 16.12
C ASP A 144 -7.04 -8.49 17.03
N TYR A 145 -7.14 -7.33 17.69
CA TYR A 145 -6.27 -7.02 18.82
C TYR A 145 -7.00 -7.45 20.08
N SER A 146 -6.74 -8.69 20.50
CA SER A 146 -7.09 -9.13 21.84
C SER A 146 -6.34 -8.29 22.89
N ASP A 147 -7.08 -7.89 23.92
CA ASP A 147 -6.64 -7.09 25.10
C ASP A 147 -5.41 -7.67 25.84
#